data_AF-A0A7J4S633-F1
#
_entry.id   AF-A0A7J4S633-F1
#
_cell.length_a   1.000
_cell.length_b   1.000
_cell.length_c   1.000
_cell.angle_alpha   90.00
_cell.angle_beta   90.00
_cell.angle_gamma   90.00
#
_symmetry.space_group_name_H-M   'P 1'
#
loop_
_entity.id
_entity.type
_entity.pdbx_description
1 polymer ?
#
loop_
_entity_poly.entity_id
_entity_poly.type
_entity_poly.pdbx_seq_one_letter_code
_entity_poly.pdbx_strand_id
1 'polypeptide(L)'
;MLRPSLGWGDEVTERYRARDLPFPLHDVLLADASDEELAQISDGMGLALSVGEMRTIQEYFRKEGRKPTDVELQALGQAWSEHCCYKSSKVFLREYIFPVQAPYVIDRGDAGVVEFDEDHAYALRIESHNHPSAIEPYGGANTGIGGILRDVLAMGAQPIALADPLHFGPLDFPREKLPPGIKHPKYLFGGVVAGIRDYGNRVGIPTVAGCIAFDEGFVGNIVVNVACVGFGKKSQIVKNRVKSLEDVFILCGGKTGRDGIHGVTFASIDLTEKAVHEWEGG
;
A
#
# COMPACT_ATOMS: atom_id res chain seq x y z
N MET A 1 34.43 11.01 -8.37
CA MET A 1 33.45 10.85 -7.28
C MET A 1 32.92 9.44 -7.37
N LEU A 2 33.19 8.61 -6.36
CA LEU A 2 32.75 7.22 -6.31
C LEU A 2 31.21 7.18 -6.35
N ARG A 3 30.67 6.43 -7.30
CA ARG A 3 29.22 6.22 -7.47
C ARG A 3 28.70 5.55 -6.20
N PRO A 4 27.60 6.01 -5.59
CA PRO A 4 26.85 5.15 -4.67
C PRO A 4 26.47 3.90 -5.48
N SER A 5 26.79 2.71 -4.99
CA SER A 5 26.21 1.49 -5.53
C SER A 5 24.70 1.67 -5.54
N LEU A 6 24.03 1.30 -6.63
CA LEU A 6 22.56 1.42 -6.74
C LEU A 6 21.82 0.55 -5.72
N GLY A 7 22.53 -0.24 -4.91
CA GLY A 7 21.97 -1.27 -4.04
C GLY A 7 21.42 -2.48 -4.81
N TRP A 8 21.33 -2.40 -6.14
CA TRP A 8 20.89 -3.47 -7.01
C TRP A 8 22.05 -4.41 -7.22
N GLY A 9 21.94 -5.63 -6.67
CA GLY A 9 23.04 -6.58 -6.45
C GLY A 9 24.10 -6.68 -7.55
N ASP A 10 25.34 -6.96 -7.12
CA ASP A 10 26.55 -6.91 -7.97
C ASP A 10 26.50 -7.86 -9.18
N GLU A 11 25.65 -8.90 -9.14
CA GLU A 11 25.60 -10.01 -10.10
C GLU A 11 25.07 -9.64 -11.50
N VAL A 12 24.30 -8.56 -11.65
CA VAL A 12 23.73 -8.12 -12.96
C VAL A 12 24.02 -6.67 -13.29
N THR A 13 25.10 -6.11 -12.74
CA THR A 13 25.43 -4.67 -12.88
C THR A 13 25.57 -4.24 -14.36
N GLU A 14 26.04 -5.15 -15.22
CA GLU A 14 26.18 -4.93 -16.66
C GLU A 14 24.85 -4.78 -17.40
N ARG A 15 23.71 -5.11 -16.78
CA ARG A 15 22.36 -4.93 -17.34
C ARG A 15 21.80 -3.52 -17.12
N TYR A 16 22.53 -2.64 -16.42
CA TYR A 16 22.12 -1.24 -16.20
C TYR A 16 22.99 -0.25 -17.00
N ARG A 17 22.36 0.75 -17.62
CA ARG A 17 23.05 1.82 -18.36
C ARG A 17 22.53 3.19 -17.92
N ALA A 18 23.35 3.95 -17.21
CA ALA A 18 23.01 5.31 -16.79
C ALA A 18 22.81 6.23 -18.00
N ARG A 19 21.78 7.07 -17.94
CA ARG A 19 21.58 8.18 -18.88
C ARG A 19 22.33 9.43 -18.42
N ASP A 20 22.74 10.25 -19.38
CA ASP A 20 23.37 11.54 -19.12
C ASP A 20 22.27 12.60 -18.86
N LEU A 21 21.79 12.65 -17.61
CA LEU A 21 20.74 13.53 -17.15
C LEU A 21 21.14 14.18 -15.82
N PRO A 22 20.54 15.33 -15.45
CA PRO A 22 20.82 15.99 -14.18
C PRO A 22 20.32 15.22 -12.94
N PHE A 23 19.66 14.08 -13.15
CA PHE A 23 19.20 13.17 -12.11
C PHE A 23 19.49 11.71 -12.50
N PRO A 24 19.65 10.80 -11.52
CA PRO A 24 19.89 9.39 -11.80
C PRO A 24 18.71 8.76 -12.55
N LEU A 25 18.99 8.15 -13.69
CA LEU A 25 18.03 7.38 -14.48
C LEU A 25 18.81 6.32 -15.27
N HIS A 26 18.35 5.07 -15.25
CA HIS A 26 19.05 3.96 -15.89
C HIS A 26 18.14 3.27 -16.90
N ASP A 27 18.67 2.96 -18.08
CA ASP A 27 18.08 1.95 -18.95
C ASP A 27 18.39 0.56 -18.38
N VAL A 28 17.40 -0.33 -18.39
CA VAL A 28 17.54 -1.74 -17.99
C VAL A 28 17.50 -2.64 -19.22
N LEU A 29 18.55 -3.42 -19.42
CA LEU A 29 18.78 -4.23 -20.61
C LEU A 29 18.02 -5.57 -20.53
N LEU A 30 16.72 -5.54 -20.78
CA LEU A 30 15.88 -6.76 -20.72
C LEU A 30 15.88 -7.59 -22.00
N ALA A 31 16.15 -7.01 -23.18
CA ALA A 31 15.76 -7.60 -24.46
C ALA A 31 16.27 -9.03 -24.74
N ASP A 32 17.45 -9.37 -24.23
CA ASP A 32 18.15 -10.64 -24.37
C ASP A 32 18.42 -11.32 -23.02
N ALA A 33 17.83 -10.81 -21.93
CA ALA A 33 17.98 -11.39 -20.60
C ALA A 33 17.35 -12.78 -20.53
N SER A 34 18.10 -13.74 -19.99
CA SER A 34 17.63 -15.07 -19.62
C SER A 34 16.68 -15.02 -18.42
N ASP A 35 15.97 -16.11 -18.14
CA ASP A 35 15.10 -16.22 -16.96
C ASP A 35 15.81 -15.96 -15.64
N GLU A 36 17.05 -16.45 -15.54
CA GLU A 36 17.90 -16.27 -14.37
C GLU A 36 18.27 -14.80 -14.18
N GLU A 37 18.66 -14.11 -15.26
CA GLU A 37 18.93 -12.67 -15.23
C GLU A 37 17.67 -11.85 -14.95
N LEU A 38 16.51 -12.26 -15.46
CA LEU A 38 15.22 -11.61 -15.15
C LEU A 38 14.87 -11.74 -13.67
N ALA A 39 15.12 -12.91 -13.06
CA ALA A 39 14.95 -13.10 -11.63
C ALA A 39 15.89 -12.21 -10.83
N GLN A 40 17.19 -12.19 -11.17
CA GLN A 40 18.20 -11.37 -10.51
C GLN A 40 17.92 -9.87 -10.64
N ILE A 41 17.40 -9.40 -11.79
CA ILE A 41 16.98 -8.00 -11.96
C ILE A 41 15.79 -7.69 -11.04
N SER A 42 14.78 -8.56 -11.00
CA SER A 42 13.60 -8.39 -10.14
C SER A 42 13.99 -8.30 -8.66
N ASP A 43 14.83 -9.24 -8.20
CA ASP A 43 15.29 -9.31 -6.82
C ASP A 43 16.21 -8.13 -6.48
N GLY A 44 17.19 -7.83 -7.34
CA GLY A 44 18.14 -6.74 -7.12
C GLY A 44 17.47 -5.37 -7.06
N MET A 45 16.44 -5.14 -7.87
CA MET A 45 15.67 -3.89 -7.83
C MET A 45 14.55 -3.88 -6.79
N GLY A 46 14.27 -5.01 -6.11
CA GLY A 46 13.16 -5.11 -5.16
C GLY A 46 11.77 -4.96 -5.83
N LEU A 47 11.60 -5.48 -7.05
CA LEU A 47 10.34 -5.38 -7.79
C LEU A 47 9.27 -6.35 -7.26
N ALA A 48 9.69 -7.45 -6.63
CA ALA A 48 8.86 -8.59 -6.25
C ALA A 48 7.96 -9.10 -7.40
N LEU A 49 8.50 -9.07 -8.62
CA LEU A 49 7.87 -9.62 -9.80
C LEU A 49 8.40 -11.04 -10.04
N SER A 50 7.50 -11.96 -10.34
CA SER A 50 7.85 -13.30 -10.80
C SER A 50 8.56 -13.25 -12.15
N VAL A 51 9.32 -14.30 -12.48
CA VAL A 51 9.96 -14.46 -13.79
C VAL A 51 8.93 -14.37 -14.93
N GLY A 52 7.71 -14.87 -14.72
CA GLY A 52 6.62 -14.77 -15.70
C GLY A 52 6.15 -13.32 -15.95
N GLU A 53 6.03 -12.52 -14.89
CA GLU A 53 5.72 -11.09 -15.01
C GLU A 53 6.87 -10.33 -15.68
N MET A 54 8.12 -10.64 -15.31
CA MET A 54 9.32 -10.06 -15.94
C MET A 54 9.43 -10.40 -17.43
N ARG A 55 9.09 -11.63 -17.83
CA ARG A 55 8.99 -12.03 -19.25
C ARG A 55 7.96 -11.21 -20.01
N THR A 56 6.78 -11.01 -19.41
CA THR A 56 5.72 -10.18 -20.02
C THR A 56 6.21 -8.75 -20.26
N ILE A 57 6.93 -8.18 -19.28
CA ILE A 57 7.56 -6.87 -19.41
C ILE A 57 8.63 -6.87 -20.49
N GLN A 58 9.53 -7.88 -20.51
CA GLN A 58 10.55 -8.04 -21.54
C GLN A 58 9.94 -8.06 -22.95
N GLU A 59 8.88 -8.86 -23.16
CA GLU A 59 8.19 -8.98 -24.44
C GLU A 59 7.57 -7.65 -24.89
N TYR A 60 6.93 -6.93 -23.96
CA TYR A 60 6.37 -5.61 -24.24
C TYR A 60 7.45 -4.64 -24.74
N PHE A 61 8.55 -4.48 -23.99
CA PHE A 61 9.62 -3.54 -24.37
C PHE A 61 10.37 -3.98 -25.64
N ARG A 62 10.48 -5.30 -25.89
CA ARG A 62 11.00 -5.83 -27.16
C ARG A 62 10.11 -5.41 -28.34
N LYS A 63 8.79 -5.50 -28.20
CA LYS A 63 7.82 -5.08 -29.22
C LYS A 63 7.86 -3.57 -29.48
N GLU A 64 7.99 -2.77 -28.43
CA GLU A 64 8.11 -1.30 -28.55
C GLU A 64 9.47 -0.86 -29.11
N GLY A 65 10.45 -1.77 -29.23
CA GLY A 65 11.76 -1.47 -29.79
C GLY A 65 12.62 -0.55 -28.91
N ARG A 66 12.36 -0.51 -27.59
CA ARG A 66 13.09 0.34 -26.64
C ARG A 66 13.39 -0.37 -25.33
N LYS A 67 14.37 0.16 -24.59
CA LYS A 67 14.72 -0.30 -23.24
C LYS A 67 13.77 0.36 -22.22
N PRO A 68 13.28 -0.38 -21.21
CA PRO A 68 12.67 0.24 -20.05
C PRO A 68 13.68 1.05 -19.27
N THR A 69 13.20 2.07 -18.58
CA THR A 69 13.92 2.73 -17.49
C THR A 69 13.70 2.00 -16.16
N ASP A 70 14.63 2.18 -15.25
CA ASP A 70 14.51 1.77 -13.84
C ASP A 70 13.20 2.27 -13.21
N VAL A 71 12.83 3.53 -13.43
CA VAL A 71 11.59 4.13 -12.93
C VAL A 71 10.33 3.45 -13.52
N GLU A 72 10.34 3.09 -14.81
CA GLU A 72 9.23 2.35 -15.42
C GLU A 72 9.09 0.95 -14.81
N LEU A 73 10.20 0.25 -14.56
CA LEU A 73 10.17 -1.06 -13.90
C LEU A 73 9.69 -0.96 -12.46
N GLN A 74 10.15 0.04 -11.70
CA GLN A 74 9.67 0.30 -10.35
C GLN A 74 8.16 0.60 -10.34
N ALA A 75 7.67 1.43 -11.27
CA ALA A 75 6.24 1.71 -11.39
C ALA A 75 5.43 0.44 -11.70
N LEU A 76 5.93 -0.44 -12.58
CA LEU A 76 5.30 -1.72 -12.88
C LEU A 76 5.33 -2.67 -11.67
N GLY A 77 6.45 -2.77 -10.96
CA GLY A 77 6.59 -3.57 -9.73
C GLY A 77 5.57 -3.18 -8.67
N GLN A 78 5.44 -1.86 -8.42
CA GLN A 78 4.43 -1.33 -7.50
C GLN A 78 3.00 -1.65 -7.98
N ALA A 79 2.70 -1.39 -9.25
CA ALA A 79 1.36 -1.55 -9.81
C ALA A 79 0.91 -3.02 -9.87
N TRP A 80 1.83 -3.96 -10.13
CA TRP A 80 1.54 -5.39 -10.30
C TRP A 80 1.74 -6.21 -9.01
N SER A 81 2.08 -5.56 -7.90
CA SER A 81 2.16 -6.19 -6.57
C SER A 81 0.83 -6.83 -6.14
N GLU A 82 0.87 -7.78 -5.20
CA GLU A 82 -0.34 -8.41 -4.65
C GLU A 82 -1.24 -7.37 -3.98
N HIS A 83 -0.64 -6.46 -3.23
CA HIS A 83 -1.33 -5.37 -2.54
C HIS A 83 -2.13 -4.46 -3.49
N CYS A 84 -1.63 -4.19 -4.70
CA CYS A 84 -2.34 -3.35 -5.68
C CYS A 84 -3.30 -4.13 -6.59
N CYS A 85 -2.87 -5.29 -7.08
CA CYS A 85 -3.63 -6.03 -8.11
C CYS A 85 -4.60 -7.06 -7.54
N TYR A 86 -4.45 -7.44 -6.27
CA TYR A 86 -5.24 -8.49 -5.62
C TYR A 86 -5.16 -9.80 -6.39
N LYS A 87 -3.97 -10.23 -6.85
CA LYS A 87 -3.83 -11.30 -7.86
C LYS A 87 -4.45 -12.61 -7.37
N SER A 88 -4.28 -12.93 -6.09
CA SER A 88 -4.87 -14.13 -5.46
C SER A 88 -6.37 -13.98 -5.17
N SER A 89 -6.80 -12.84 -4.64
CA SER A 89 -8.17 -12.65 -4.15
C SER A 89 -9.17 -12.21 -5.22
N LYS A 90 -8.71 -11.55 -6.28
CA LYS A 90 -9.53 -11.00 -7.36
C LYS A 90 -10.38 -12.07 -8.07
N VAL A 91 -9.90 -13.31 -8.15
CA VAL A 91 -10.66 -14.42 -8.73
C VAL A 91 -11.93 -14.67 -7.91
N PHE A 92 -11.80 -14.82 -6.59
CA PHE A 92 -12.92 -15.01 -5.68
C PHE A 92 -13.81 -13.76 -5.59
N LEU A 93 -13.23 -12.56 -5.57
CA LEU A 93 -14.01 -11.32 -5.56
C LEU A 93 -14.87 -11.18 -6.82
N ARG A 94 -14.34 -11.55 -8.00
CA ARG A 94 -15.09 -11.57 -9.26
C ARG A 94 -16.23 -12.57 -9.25
N GLU A 95 -16.04 -13.71 -8.61
CA GLU A 95 -17.03 -14.78 -8.56
C GLU A 95 -18.15 -14.46 -7.56
N TYR A 96 -17.79 -14.01 -6.35
CA TYR A 96 -18.74 -13.94 -5.23
C TYR A 96 -19.19 -12.53 -4.85
N ILE A 97 -18.39 -11.49 -5.13
CA ILE A 97 -18.63 -10.13 -4.60
C ILE A 97 -19.01 -9.12 -5.69
N PHE A 98 -18.26 -9.05 -6.78
CA PHE A 98 -18.51 -8.09 -7.87
C PHE A 98 -19.87 -8.27 -8.56
N PRO A 99 -20.45 -9.48 -8.66
CA PRO A 99 -21.79 -9.64 -9.20
C PRO A 99 -22.92 -9.13 -8.29
N VAL A 100 -22.65 -8.90 -7.00
CA VAL A 100 -23.66 -8.40 -6.07
C VAL A 100 -24.07 -6.99 -6.49
N GLN A 101 -25.32 -6.84 -6.90
CA GLN A 101 -25.94 -5.55 -7.24
C GLN A 101 -27.01 -5.21 -6.22
N ALA A 102 -27.08 -3.95 -5.82
CA ALA A 102 -28.13 -3.45 -4.92
C ALA A 102 -28.52 -2.03 -5.36
N PRO A 103 -29.83 -1.70 -5.37
CA PRO A 103 -30.32 -0.43 -5.92
C PRO A 103 -29.84 0.80 -5.15
N TYR A 104 -29.49 0.64 -3.88
CA TYR A 104 -28.98 1.70 -3.02
C TYR A 104 -27.46 1.91 -3.14
N VAL A 105 -26.74 1.18 -4.00
CA VAL A 105 -25.30 1.40 -4.23
C VAL A 105 -25.11 2.41 -5.36
N ILE A 106 -24.51 3.56 -5.05
CA ILE A 106 -24.33 4.70 -5.96
C ILE A 106 -22.98 4.62 -6.69
N ASP A 107 -21.92 4.25 -5.99
CA ASP A 107 -20.56 4.16 -6.54
C ASP A 107 -19.67 3.15 -5.79
N ARG A 108 -18.58 2.73 -6.42
CA ARG A 108 -17.62 1.72 -5.93
C ARG A 108 -16.17 2.10 -6.25
N GLY A 109 -15.87 3.40 -6.29
CA GLY A 109 -14.52 3.94 -6.46
C GLY A 109 -13.64 3.68 -5.25
N ASP A 110 -12.95 4.72 -4.78
CA ASP A 110 -12.01 4.60 -3.66
C ASP A 110 -12.73 4.18 -2.37
N ALA A 111 -13.96 4.66 -2.15
CA ALA A 111 -14.87 4.18 -1.12
C ALA A 111 -16.21 3.71 -1.73
N GLY A 112 -16.89 2.79 -1.04
CA GLY A 112 -18.24 2.35 -1.42
C GLY A 112 -19.26 3.42 -1.04
N VAL A 113 -20.04 3.91 -2.01
CA VAL A 113 -21.05 4.94 -1.79
C VAL A 113 -22.44 4.33 -1.81
N VAL A 114 -23.21 4.52 -0.75
CA VAL A 114 -24.57 4.01 -0.60
C VAL A 114 -25.54 5.14 -0.26
N GLU A 115 -26.78 4.99 -0.73
CA GLU A 115 -27.87 5.90 -0.45
C GLU A 115 -28.22 5.92 1.05
N PHE A 116 -28.46 7.12 1.59
CA PHE A 116 -29.05 7.31 2.92
C PHE A 116 -30.52 7.70 2.82
N ASP A 117 -30.81 8.75 2.04
CA ASP A 117 -32.15 9.25 1.75
C ASP A 117 -32.22 9.79 0.31
N GLU A 118 -33.25 10.55 -0.07
CA GLU A 118 -33.40 11.09 -1.43
C GLU A 118 -32.22 11.97 -1.89
N ASP A 119 -31.61 12.74 -0.99
CA ASP A 119 -30.61 13.78 -1.31
C ASP A 119 -29.19 13.45 -0.81
N HIS A 120 -29.04 12.49 0.10
CA HIS A 120 -27.79 12.21 0.81
C HIS A 120 -27.29 10.78 0.62
N ALA A 121 -25.99 10.62 0.83
CA ALA A 121 -25.29 9.35 0.73
C ALA A 121 -24.23 9.20 1.83
N TYR A 122 -23.93 7.94 2.15
CA TYR A 122 -22.74 7.57 2.91
C TYR A 122 -21.64 7.10 1.97
N ALA A 123 -20.39 7.45 2.28
CA ALA A 123 -19.21 6.84 1.70
C ALA A 123 -18.51 6.02 2.79
N LEU A 124 -18.30 4.72 2.55
CA LEU A 124 -17.70 3.80 3.52
C LEU A 124 -16.48 3.12 2.92
N ARG A 125 -15.40 3.09 3.71
CA ARG A 125 -14.18 2.37 3.38
C ARG A 125 -13.63 1.71 4.62
N ILE A 126 -13.00 0.55 4.44
CA ILE A 126 -12.14 -0.10 5.42
C ILE A 126 -10.83 -0.49 4.73
N GLU A 127 -9.71 -0.28 5.42
CA GLU A 127 -8.38 -0.65 4.99
C GLU A 127 -7.60 -1.30 6.12
N SER A 128 -6.47 -1.93 5.78
CA SER A 128 -5.53 -2.49 6.75
C SER A 128 -4.18 -1.79 6.65
N HIS A 129 -3.47 -1.71 7.78
CA HIS A 129 -2.13 -1.13 7.85
C HIS A 129 -1.20 -1.98 8.72
N ASN A 130 -1.32 -3.31 8.54
CA ASN A 130 -0.73 -4.35 9.39
C ASN A 130 0.80 -4.29 9.44
N HIS A 131 1.46 -4.50 8.29
CA HIS A 131 2.92 -4.60 8.22
C HIS A 131 3.64 -3.36 8.75
N PRO A 132 3.28 -2.13 8.35
CA PRO A 132 3.97 -0.95 8.87
C PRO A 132 3.68 -0.74 10.35
N SER A 133 2.49 -1.10 10.85
CA SER A 133 2.16 -1.00 12.27
C SER A 133 2.87 -2.06 13.13
N ALA A 134 3.22 -3.21 12.57
CA ALA A 134 4.04 -4.22 13.24
C ALA A 134 5.49 -3.75 13.41
N ILE A 135 5.98 -2.93 12.47
CA ILE A 135 7.33 -2.36 12.49
C ILE A 135 7.36 -1.07 13.31
N GLU A 136 6.55 -0.07 13.01
CA GLU A 136 6.49 1.20 13.74
C GLU A 136 5.02 1.50 14.07
N PRO A 137 4.55 1.14 15.28
CA PRO A 137 3.12 1.08 15.56
C PRO A 137 2.46 2.45 15.61
N TYR A 138 3.16 3.50 16.02
CA TYR A 138 2.56 4.83 16.10
C TYR A 138 2.31 5.39 14.70
N GLY A 139 3.36 5.53 13.91
CA GLY A 139 3.32 6.07 12.56
C GLY A 139 2.56 5.18 11.60
N GLY A 140 2.72 3.85 11.66
CA GLY A 140 1.97 2.91 10.82
C GLY A 140 0.46 3.04 11.01
N ALA A 141 -0.02 3.13 12.25
CA ALA A 141 -1.45 3.31 12.50
C ALA A 141 -1.92 4.74 12.14
N ASN A 142 -1.07 5.74 12.39
CA ASN A 142 -1.32 7.15 12.07
C ASN A 142 -1.51 7.34 10.54
N THR A 143 -0.65 6.76 9.72
CA THR A 143 -0.76 6.82 8.25
C THR A 143 -1.97 6.06 7.73
N GLY A 144 -2.38 4.98 8.40
CA GLY A 144 -3.65 4.28 8.13
C GLY A 144 -4.87 5.19 8.27
N ILE A 145 -4.98 5.93 9.38
CA ILE A 145 -6.05 6.92 9.55
C ILE A 145 -5.98 8.02 8.49
N GLY A 146 -4.79 8.50 8.17
CA GLY A 146 -4.63 9.48 7.10
C GLY A 146 -5.09 8.98 5.74
N GLY A 147 -4.79 7.72 5.39
CA GLY A 147 -5.21 7.08 4.14
C GLY A 147 -6.71 6.96 4.02
N ILE A 148 -7.35 6.33 5.01
CA ILE A 148 -8.79 6.06 4.99
C ILE A 148 -9.64 7.33 4.91
N LEU A 149 -9.19 8.42 5.54
CA LEU A 149 -9.84 9.72 5.44
C LEU A 149 -9.76 10.29 4.02
N ARG A 150 -8.62 10.14 3.34
CA ARG A 150 -8.42 10.63 1.97
C ARG A 150 -9.29 9.88 0.97
N ASP A 151 -9.47 8.58 1.13
CA ASP A 151 -10.35 7.79 0.25
C ASP A 151 -11.81 8.27 0.32
N VAL A 152 -12.30 8.53 1.52
CA VAL A 152 -13.66 9.07 1.73
C VAL A 152 -13.78 10.48 1.16
N LEU A 153 -12.77 11.34 1.39
CA LEU A 153 -12.73 12.69 0.83
C LEU A 153 -12.68 12.68 -0.69
N ALA A 154 -11.98 11.73 -1.31
CA ALA A 154 -11.87 11.60 -2.77
C ALA A 154 -13.23 11.30 -3.43
N MET A 155 -14.15 10.64 -2.69
CA MET A 155 -15.52 10.44 -3.13
C MET A 155 -16.40 11.69 -3.03
N GLY A 156 -15.90 12.80 -2.48
CA GLY A 156 -16.66 14.04 -2.27
C GLY A 156 -17.53 14.03 -1.01
N ALA A 157 -17.31 13.08 -0.10
CA ALA A 157 -18.02 12.98 1.18
C ALA A 157 -17.17 13.55 2.32
N GLN A 158 -17.83 14.14 3.32
CA GLN A 158 -17.17 14.63 4.53
C GLN A 158 -16.99 13.47 5.52
N PRO A 159 -15.76 13.10 5.91
CA PRO A 159 -15.55 12.17 7.03
C PRO A 159 -16.25 12.66 8.29
N ILE A 160 -16.98 11.76 8.95
CA ILE A 160 -17.72 12.07 10.18
C ILE A 160 -17.43 11.08 11.31
N ALA A 161 -16.92 9.88 10.99
CA ALA A 161 -16.63 8.86 11.98
C ALA A 161 -15.55 7.89 11.49
N LEU A 162 -14.78 7.37 12.45
CA LEU A 162 -13.81 6.30 12.26
C LEU A 162 -14.24 5.05 13.03
N ALA A 163 -13.77 3.89 12.59
CA ALA A 163 -13.86 2.66 13.36
C ALA A 163 -12.60 1.78 13.20
N ASP A 164 -12.20 1.06 14.24
CA ASP A 164 -10.93 0.33 14.28
C ASP A 164 -11.06 -1.12 14.78
N PRO A 165 -11.10 -2.11 13.87
CA PRO A 165 -10.91 -3.52 14.21
C PRO A 165 -9.42 -3.84 14.41
N LEU A 166 -9.02 -4.10 15.65
CA LEU A 166 -7.63 -4.30 16.06
C LEU A 166 -7.40 -5.68 16.68
N HIS A 167 -6.32 -6.36 16.27
CA HIS A 167 -5.97 -7.68 16.79
C HIS A 167 -4.48 -7.74 17.15
N PHE A 168 -4.19 -8.21 18.36
CA PHE A 168 -2.83 -8.27 18.91
C PHE A 168 -2.57 -9.59 19.65
N GLY A 169 -1.30 -9.91 19.89
CA GLY A 169 -0.93 -10.92 20.88
C GLY A 169 -1.32 -10.54 22.32
N PRO A 170 -1.34 -11.49 23.27
CA PRO A 170 -1.63 -11.21 24.67
C PRO A 170 -0.72 -10.11 25.25
N LEU A 171 -1.27 -9.20 26.05
CA LEU A 171 -0.50 -8.05 26.59
C LEU A 171 0.53 -8.46 27.65
N ASP A 172 0.34 -9.63 28.26
CA ASP A 172 1.22 -10.30 29.22
C ASP A 172 2.03 -11.44 28.59
N PHE A 173 2.16 -11.46 27.26
CA PHE A 173 2.90 -12.50 26.55
C PHE A 173 4.33 -12.67 27.10
N PRO A 174 4.76 -13.90 27.45
CA PRO A 174 6.07 -14.10 28.05
C PRO A 174 7.22 -13.69 27.13
N ARG A 175 8.13 -12.85 27.62
CA ARG A 175 9.20 -12.25 26.80
C ARG A 175 10.17 -13.29 26.26
N GLU A 176 10.38 -14.37 27.00
CA GLU A 176 11.21 -15.51 26.61
C GLU A 176 10.62 -16.35 25.46
N LYS A 177 9.31 -16.22 25.18
CA LYS A 177 8.65 -16.90 24.05
C LYS A 177 8.55 -16.01 22.81
N LEU A 178 8.96 -14.74 22.89
CA LEU A 178 8.84 -13.79 21.80
C LEU A 178 9.84 -14.15 20.69
N PRO A 179 9.39 -14.35 19.43
CA PRO A 179 10.31 -14.63 18.33
C PRO A 179 11.30 -13.46 18.13
N PRO A 180 12.55 -13.74 17.72
CA PRO A 180 13.52 -12.70 17.38
C PRO A 180 12.97 -11.73 16.32
N GLY A 181 13.29 -10.44 16.45
CA GLY A 181 12.82 -9.39 15.55
C GLY A 181 11.36 -8.95 15.74
N ILE A 182 10.55 -9.69 16.51
CA ILE A 182 9.15 -9.33 16.77
C ILE A 182 9.04 -8.39 17.97
N LYS A 183 8.21 -7.35 17.82
CA LYS A 183 7.92 -6.40 18.89
C LYS A 183 6.88 -6.95 19.86
N HIS A 184 7.08 -6.66 21.14
CA HIS A 184 6.19 -7.15 22.20
C HIS A 184 4.74 -6.64 22.00
N PRO A 185 3.69 -7.47 22.15
CA PRO A 185 2.31 -7.06 21.88
C PRO A 185 1.87 -5.80 22.64
N LYS A 186 2.27 -5.68 23.91
CA LYS A 186 2.04 -4.47 24.72
C LYS A 186 2.59 -3.17 24.10
N TYR A 187 3.75 -3.23 23.45
CA TYR A 187 4.34 -2.07 22.77
C TYR A 187 3.56 -1.74 21.50
N LEU A 188 3.23 -2.75 20.70
CA LEU A 188 2.43 -2.60 19.47
C LEU A 188 1.05 -2.00 19.77
N PHE A 189 0.34 -2.59 20.74
CA PHE A 189 -0.96 -2.09 21.20
C PHE A 189 -0.90 -0.61 21.60
N GLY A 190 0.05 -0.23 22.47
CA GLY A 190 0.18 1.14 22.95
C GLY A 190 0.50 2.13 21.82
N GLY A 191 1.39 1.76 20.90
CA GLY A 191 1.75 2.60 19.75
C GLY A 191 0.60 2.78 18.78
N VAL A 192 -0.10 1.69 18.40
CA VAL A 192 -1.22 1.73 17.46
C VAL A 192 -2.37 2.60 18.00
N VAL A 193 -2.78 2.36 19.24
CA VAL A 193 -3.86 3.14 19.87
C VAL A 193 -3.47 4.62 19.97
N ALA A 194 -2.22 4.93 20.32
CA ALA A 194 -1.74 6.30 20.34
C ALA A 194 -1.75 6.93 18.94
N GLY A 195 -1.29 6.22 17.91
CA GLY A 195 -1.26 6.68 16.53
C GLY A 195 -2.64 7.00 15.97
N ILE A 196 -3.62 6.11 16.19
CA ILE A 196 -5.03 6.28 15.80
C ILE A 196 -5.63 7.50 16.50
N ARG A 197 -5.54 7.54 17.84
CA ARG A 197 -6.05 8.63 18.68
C ARG A 197 -5.50 9.96 18.20
N ASP A 198 -4.19 10.03 17.99
CA ASP A 198 -3.50 11.27 17.70
C ASP A 198 -3.84 11.84 16.33
N TYR A 199 -4.03 11.01 15.30
CA TYR A 199 -4.48 11.48 13.98
C TYR A 199 -5.94 11.96 14.06
N GLY A 200 -6.84 11.08 14.52
CA GLY A 200 -8.28 11.35 14.58
C GLY A 200 -8.61 12.61 15.38
N ASN A 201 -8.00 12.77 16.55
CA ASN A 201 -8.19 13.96 17.38
C ASN A 201 -7.68 15.25 16.73
N ARG A 202 -6.58 15.20 15.98
CA ARG A 202 -6.02 16.38 15.30
C ARG A 202 -6.86 16.83 14.11
N VAL A 203 -7.43 15.89 13.36
CA VAL A 203 -8.34 16.21 12.26
C VAL A 203 -9.78 16.46 12.71
N GLY A 204 -10.09 16.15 13.98
CA GLY A 204 -11.42 16.37 14.57
C GLY A 204 -12.45 15.31 14.19
N ILE A 205 -12.03 14.10 13.83
CA ILE A 205 -12.92 12.99 13.48
C ILE A 205 -12.89 11.93 14.59
N PRO A 206 -14.02 11.60 15.22
CA PRO A 206 -14.05 10.65 16.33
C PRO A 206 -14.00 9.20 15.85
N THR A 207 -13.28 8.36 16.60
CA THR A 207 -13.43 6.90 16.52
C THR A 207 -14.63 6.49 17.38
N VAL A 208 -15.69 5.98 16.74
CA VAL A 208 -16.99 5.75 17.41
C VAL A 208 -17.36 4.28 17.55
N ALA A 209 -16.64 3.40 16.86
CA ALA A 209 -16.84 1.95 16.88
C ALA A 209 -15.50 1.24 16.68
N GLY A 210 -15.45 -0.05 16.97
CA GLY A 210 -14.24 -0.84 16.79
C GLY A 210 -14.37 -2.20 17.47
N CYS A 211 -13.32 -3.00 17.37
CA CYS A 211 -13.18 -4.19 18.18
C CYS A 211 -11.71 -4.38 18.54
N ILE A 212 -11.44 -4.99 19.69
CA ILE A 212 -10.10 -5.36 20.10
C ILE A 212 -10.14 -6.83 20.48
N ALA A 213 -9.29 -7.63 19.84
CA ALA A 213 -9.11 -9.03 20.16
C ALA A 213 -7.65 -9.32 20.51
N PHE A 214 -7.46 -10.20 21.50
CA PHE A 214 -6.14 -10.67 21.92
C PHE A 214 -6.07 -12.18 21.74
N ASP A 215 -5.13 -12.66 20.94
CA ASP A 215 -4.91 -14.08 20.69
C ASP A 215 -3.43 -14.34 20.35
N GLU A 216 -2.88 -15.47 20.79
CA GLU A 216 -1.47 -15.82 20.52
C GLU A 216 -1.17 -15.91 19.00
N GLY A 217 -2.17 -16.21 18.17
CA GLY A 217 -2.05 -16.24 16.71
C GLY A 217 -1.71 -14.89 16.07
N PHE A 218 -1.87 -13.78 16.80
CA PHE A 218 -1.49 -12.43 16.33
C PHE A 218 -0.10 -11.99 16.84
N VAL A 219 0.68 -12.89 17.45
CA VAL A 219 2.08 -12.61 17.79
C VAL A 219 2.90 -12.60 16.50
N GLY A 220 3.56 -11.47 16.23
CA GLY A 220 4.37 -11.26 15.01
C GLY A 220 3.58 -10.79 13.79
N ASN A 221 2.27 -10.99 13.76
CA ASN A 221 1.41 -10.50 12.68
C ASN A 221 0.11 -9.90 13.26
N ILE A 222 0.15 -8.59 13.51
CA ILE A 222 -1.01 -7.86 14.06
C ILE A 222 -1.99 -7.48 12.95
N VAL A 223 -3.25 -7.29 13.32
CA VAL A 223 -4.25 -6.72 12.40
C VAL A 223 -4.59 -5.32 12.89
N VAL A 224 -4.34 -4.34 12.03
CA VAL A 224 -4.68 -2.94 12.26
C VAL A 224 -5.56 -2.50 11.10
N ASN A 225 -6.86 -2.72 11.25
CA ASN A 225 -7.82 -2.21 10.29
C ASN A 225 -8.36 -0.86 10.76
N VAL A 226 -8.59 0.01 9.79
CA VAL A 226 -9.19 1.33 10.00
C VAL A 226 -10.29 1.53 8.99
N ALA A 227 -11.43 2.00 9.45
CA ALA A 227 -12.59 2.29 8.64
C ALA A 227 -12.99 3.76 8.81
N CYS A 228 -13.56 4.33 7.77
CA CYS A 228 -14.10 5.68 7.79
C CYS A 228 -15.50 5.68 7.20
N VAL A 229 -16.39 6.44 7.83
CA VAL A 229 -17.71 6.81 7.33
C VAL A 229 -17.69 8.28 6.99
N GLY A 230 -18.01 8.59 5.75
CA GLY A 230 -18.30 9.92 5.28
C GLY A 230 -19.77 10.12 4.95
N PHE A 231 -20.22 11.37 5.00
CA PHE A 231 -21.58 11.78 4.66
C PHE A 231 -21.54 12.98 3.73
N GLY A 232 -22.47 13.05 2.78
CA GLY A 232 -22.54 14.17 1.85
C GLY A 232 -23.79 14.13 0.98
N LYS A 233 -23.99 15.21 0.20
CA LYS A 233 -25.07 15.27 -0.79
C LYS A 233 -24.71 14.40 -1.98
N LYS A 234 -25.69 13.69 -2.54
CA LYS A 234 -25.52 12.89 -3.77
C LYS A 234 -24.97 13.73 -4.94
N SER A 235 -25.37 15.01 -5.00
CA SER A 235 -24.91 15.95 -6.03
C SER A 235 -23.42 16.33 -5.93
N GLN A 236 -22.77 16.03 -4.81
CA GLN A 236 -21.35 16.30 -4.57
C GLN A 236 -20.47 15.07 -4.73
N ILE A 237 -21.06 13.88 -4.90
CA ILE A 237 -20.29 12.64 -5.04
C ILE A 237 -19.48 12.68 -6.35
N VAL A 238 -18.17 12.49 -6.22
CA VAL A 238 -17.21 12.54 -7.32
C VAL A 238 -16.83 11.13 -7.74
N LYS A 239 -16.58 10.94 -9.04
CA LYS A 239 -16.10 9.68 -9.61
C LYS A 239 -14.66 9.87 -10.08
N ASN A 240 -13.84 8.85 -9.88
CA ASN A 240 -12.42 8.80 -10.22
C ASN A 240 -12.17 8.66 -11.74
N ARG A 241 -12.61 9.66 -12.53
CA ARG A 241 -12.43 9.66 -13.99
C ARG A 241 -12.20 11.04 -14.57
N VAL A 242 -11.28 11.10 -15.52
CA VAL A 242 -11.05 12.24 -16.41
C VAL A 242 -12.22 12.33 -17.40
N LYS A 243 -12.70 13.54 -17.67
CA LYS A 243 -13.85 13.79 -18.56
C LYS A 243 -13.44 14.51 -19.85
N SER A 244 -12.32 15.22 -19.85
CA SER A 244 -11.87 16.03 -20.98
C SER A 244 -10.37 15.88 -21.22
N LEU A 245 -9.95 16.07 -22.47
CA LEU A 245 -8.53 16.23 -22.82
C LEU A 245 -7.93 17.54 -22.29
N GLU A 246 -8.78 18.48 -21.89
CA GLU A 246 -8.39 19.77 -21.30
C GLU A 246 -8.27 19.72 -19.78
N ASP A 247 -8.61 18.58 -19.15
CA ASP A 247 -8.49 18.42 -17.70
C ASP A 247 -7.01 18.53 -17.28
N VAL A 248 -6.78 19.24 -16.18
CA VAL A 248 -5.44 19.43 -15.60
C VAL A 248 -5.24 18.52 -14.40
N PHE A 249 -4.08 17.86 -14.33
CA PHE A 249 -3.69 17.08 -13.15
C PHE A 249 -3.01 18.00 -12.13
N ILE A 250 -3.57 18.04 -10.92
CA ILE A 250 -3.06 18.85 -9.81
C ILE A 250 -2.62 17.92 -8.69
N LEU A 251 -1.36 18.04 -8.27
CA LEU A 251 -0.87 17.45 -7.04
C LEU A 251 -1.00 18.46 -5.91
N CYS A 252 -1.79 18.15 -4.87
CA CYS A 252 -2.03 19.02 -3.74
C CYS A 252 -1.70 18.31 -2.41
N GLY A 253 -1.00 18.99 -1.51
CA GLY A 253 -0.64 18.45 -0.20
C GLY A 253 0.78 18.84 0.23
N GLY A 254 1.39 18.01 1.09
CA GLY A 254 2.78 18.16 1.51
C GLY A 254 3.78 17.96 0.36
N LYS A 255 5.03 18.36 0.57
CA LYS A 255 6.11 18.10 -0.39
C LYS A 255 6.41 16.59 -0.42
N THR A 256 6.71 16.07 -1.60
CA THR A 256 7.16 14.68 -1.77
C THR A 256 8.52 14.48 -1.11
N GLY A 257 8.57 13.66 -0.04
CA GLY A 257 9.79 13.18 0.59
C GLY A 257 10.22 11.81 0.03
N ARG A 258 11.21 11.19 0.68
CA ARG A 258 11.64 9.81 0.40
C ARG A 258 10.91 8.83 1.34
N ASP A 259 9.62 9.05 1.53
CA ASP A 259 8.82 8.35 2.52
C ASP A 259 8.21 7.08 1.90
N GLY A 260 8.43 5.91 2.51
CA GLY A 260 7.75 4.66 2.13
C GLY A 260 8.12 4.09 0.76
N ILE A 261 9.30 4.41 0.22
CA ILE A 261 9.82 3.79 -1.01
C ILE A 261 9.90 2.27 -0.79
N HIS A 262 9.32 1.49 -1.71
CA HIS A 262 9.14 0.03 -1.64
C HIS A 262 8.12 -0.49 -0.59
N GLY A 263 7.33 0.38 0.03
CA GLY A 263 6.36 -0.03 1.06
C GLY A 263 5.30 -1.05 0.59
N VAL A 264 4.82 -0.95 -0.66
CA VAL A 264 3.81 -1.87 -1.21
C VAL A 264 4.40 -3.24 -1.55
N THR A 265 5.61 -3.24 -2.10
CA THR A 265 6.38 -4.46 -2.35
C THR A 265 6.57 -5.22 -1.04
N PHE A 266 6.97 -4.51 0.01
CA PHE A 266 7.19 -5.07 1.33
C PHE A 266 5.91 -5.61 1.98
N ALA A 267 4.78 -4.90 1.85
CA ALA A 267 3.49 -5.37 2.35
C ALA A 267 2.99 -6.65 1.63
N SER A 268 3.65 -7.06 0.55
CA SER A 268 3.37 -8.28 -0.20
C SER A 268 4.34 -9.44 0.13
N ILE A 269 5.29 -9.25 1.07
CA ILE A 269 6.30 -10.24 1.47
C ILE A 269 6.05 -10.65 2.94
N ASP A 270 6.26 -11.93 3.27
CA ASP A 270 6.17 -12.42 4.64
C ASP A 270 7.21 -11.75 5.56
N LEU A 271 6.77 -11.34 6.76
CA LEU A 271 7.64 -10.80 7.82
C LEU A 271 8.62 -11.86 8.30
N THR A 272 9.79 -11.89 7.67
CA THR A 272 10.95 -12.68 8.08
C THR A 272 12.02 -11.79 8.70
N GLU A 273 12.97 -12.37 9.44
CA GLU A 273 14.09 -11.63 10.07
C GLU A 273 14.89 -10.77 9.06
N LYS A 274 14.94 -11.20 7.80
CA LYS A 274 15.59 -10.48 6.69
C LYS A 274 14.82 -9.22 6.28
N ALA A 275 13.49 -9.28 6.30
CA ALA A 275 12.59 -8.20 5.90
C ALA A 275 12.68 -7.00 6.88
N VAL A 276 12.83 -7.27 8.18
CA VAL A 276 12.95 -6.22 9.20
C VAL A 276 14.26 -5.42 9.07
N HIS A 277 15.36 -6.08 8.70
CA HIS A 277 16.67 -5.44 8.53
C HIS A 277 16.76 -4.51 7.30
N GLU A 278 16.04 -4.79 6.22
CA GLU A 278 16.06 -3.96 5.00
C GLU A 278 15.37 -2.59 5.19
N TRP A 279 14.48 -2.45 6.17
CA TRP A 279 13.77 -1.19 6.45
C TRP A 279 14.57 -0.23 7.36
N GLU A 280 15.30 -0.74 8.36
CA GLU A 280 16.12 0.09 9.26
C GLU A 280 17.35 0.71 8.56
N GLY A 281 17.73 0.17 7.40
CA GLY A 281 18.87 0.63 6.59
C GLY A 281 18.53 1.63 5.48
N GLY A 282 17.25 2.04 5.35
CA GLY A 282 16.77 3.00 4.34
C GLY A 282 16.93 4.47 4.74
#